data_AF-A0A497G868-F1
#
_entry.id   AF-A0A497G868-F1
#
_cell.length_a   1.000
_cell.length_b   1.000
_cell.length_c   1.000
_cell.angle_alpha   90.00
_cell.angle_beta   90.00
_cell.angle_gamma   90.00
#
_symmetry.space_group_name_H-M   'P 1'
#
loop_
_entity.id
_entity.type
_entity.pdbx_description
1 polymer ?
#
loop_
_entity_poly.entity_id
_entity_poly.type
_entity_poly.pdbx_seq_one_letter_code
_entity_poly.pdbx_strand_id
1 'polypeptide(L)'
;MLRALGIEYPRSHDVSDALLEHRSRLPQPIKGKVEDLARLVSDLAALRGPAFYGYEREGIPASRAFTESYAKRGYRRVEEYVTEIKAADRCAAPVLARLKATPAQLLTPQGGREALIAGRH
;
A
#
# COMPACT_ATOMS: atom_id res chain seq x y z
N MET A 1 -0.97 -0.19 2.25
CA MET A 1 -1.09 0.90 1.26
C MET A 1 -2.52 1.43 1.10
N LEU A 2 -3.46 0.75 0.42
CA LEU A 2 -4.81 1.30 0.15
C LEU A 2 -5.54 1.78 1.42
N ARG A 3 -5.57 0.95 2.47
CA ARG A 3 -6.12 1.33 3.79
C ARG A 3 -5.40 2.53 4.42
N ALA A 4 -4.08 2.64 4.24
CA ALA A 4 -3.30 3.77 4.76
C ALA A 4 -3.68 5.10 4.09
N LEU A 5 -4.12 5.04 2.83
CA LEU A 5 -4.66 6.16 2.06
C LEU A 5 -6.15 6.41 2.34
N GLY A 6 -6.79 5.68 3.28
CA GLY A 6 -8.21 5.84 3.58
C GLY A 6 -9.14 5.38 2.45
N ILE A 7 -8.65 4.52 1.55
CA ILE A 7 -9.47 3.91 0.50
C ILE A 7 -10.19 2.71 1.12
N GLU A 8 -11.52 2.65 0.94
CA GLU A 8 -12.31 1.50 1.36
C GLU A 8 -11.83 0.26 0.61
N TYR A 9 -11.63 -0.83 1.34
CA TYR A 9 -11.05 -2.03 0.75
C TYR A 9 -12.07 -2.68 -0.21
N PRO A 10 -11.70 -2.92 -1.48
CA PRO A 10 -12.62 -3.56 -2.42
C PRO A 10 -13.07 -4.92 -1.90
N ARG A 11 -14.35 -5.27 -2.07
CA ARG A 11 -14.84 -6.64 -1.81
C ARG A 11 -14.50 -7.60 -2.96
N SER A 12 -13.43 -7.31 -3.69
CA SER A 12 -12.90 -8.09 -4.82
C SER A 12 -11.51 -8.60 -4.49
N HIS A 13 -11.12 -9.67 -5.17
CA HIS A 13 -9.77 -10.22 -5.07
C HIS A 13 -8.78 -9.55 -6.02
N ASP A 14 -9.29 -8.96 -7.11
CA ASP A 14 -8.55 -8.06 -7.96
C ASP A 14 -8.75 -6.62 -7.45
N VAL A 15 -7.64 -5.95 -7.11
CA VAL A 15 -7.62 -4.56 -6.64
C VAL A 15 -6.89 -3.63 -7.63
N SER A 16 -6.65 -4.10 -8.86
CA SER A 16 -6.00 -3.35 -9.93
C SER A 16 -6.74 -2.04 -10.24
N ASP A 17 -8.07 -2.07 -10.35
CA ASP A 17 -8.89 -0.88 -10.58
C ASP A 17 -8.72 0.17 -9.49
N ALA A 18 -8.72 -0.26 -8.22
CA ALA A 18 -8.52 0.65 -7.09
C ALA A 18 -7.12 1.29 -7.08
N LEU A 19 -6.09 0.59 -7.59
CA LEU A 19 -4.75 1.16 -7.75
C LEU A 19 -4.73 2.24 -8.84
N LEU A 20 -5.41 1.99 -9.96
CA LEU A 20 -5.48 2.92 -11.08
C LEU A 20 -6.29 4.17 -10.75
N GLU A 21 -7.48 3.99 -10.16
CA GLU A 21 -8.37 5.09 -9.74
C GLU A 21 -7.67 6.05 -8.78
N HIS A 22 -6.81 5.52 -7.90
CA HIS A 22 -6.10 6.31 -6.89
C HIS A 22 -4.63 6.57 -7.22
N ARG A 23 -4.20 6.39 -8.48
CA ARG A 23 -2.82 6.62 -8.95
C ARG A 23 -2.23 7.92 -8.44
N SER A 24 -3.01 9.00 -8.47
CA SER A 24 -2.54 10.34 -8.09
C SER A 24 -2.11 10.44 -6.62
N ARG A 25 -2.69 9.60 -5.75
CA ARG A 25 -2.50 9.55 -4.29
C ARG A 25 -1.43 8.55 -3.85
N LEU A 26 -0.90 7.75 -4.78
CA LEU A 26 0.15 6.78 -4.48
C LEU A 26 1.48 7.49 -4.20
N PRO A 27 2.30 6.97 -3.27
CA PRO A 27 3.63 7.50 -3.04
C PRO A 27 4.57 7.19 -4.21
N GLN A 28 5.60 8.01 -4.38
CA GLN A 28 6.72 7.61 -5.24
C GLN A 28 7.60 6.57 -4.54
N PRO A 29 8.20 5.61 -5.26
CA PRO A 29 8.23 5.46 -6.73
C PRO A 29 7.00 4.75 -7.35
N ILE A 30 6.07 4.25 -6.53
CA ILE A 30 4.94 3.41 -6.96
C ILE A 30 4.03 4.13 -7.96
N LYS A 31 3.79 5.42 -7.77
CA LYS A 31 2.96 6.24 -8.69
C LYS A 31 3.45 6.21 -10.14
N GLY A 32 4.76 6.09 -10.35
CA GLY A 32 5.37 5.97 -11.69
C GLY A 32 5.24 4.58 -12.32
N LYS A 33 4.92 3.56 -11.53
CA LYS A 33 4.86 2.14 -11.94
C LYS A 33 3.46 1.53 -11.74
N VAL A 34 2.44 2.35 -11.49
CA VAL A 34 1.14 1.85 -11.05
C VAL A 34 0.46 0.97 -12.10
N GLU A 35 0.66 1.25 -13.39
CA GLU A 35 0.11 0.46 -14.49
C GLU A 35 0.69 -0.95 -14.51
N ASP A 36 1.99 -1.07 -14.23
CA ASP A 36 2.67 -2.37 -14.13
C ASP A 36 2.25 -3.13 -12.88
N LEU A 37 2.10 -2.43 -11.76
CA LEU A 37 1.61 -3.00 -10.52
C LEU A 37 0.16 -3.48 -10.64
N ALA A 38 -0.71 -2.70 -11.27
CA ALA A 38 -2.11 -3.05 -11.48
C ALA A 38 -2.22 -4.31 -12.35
N ARG A 39 -1.45 -4.39 -13.45
CA ARG A 39 -1.36 -5.60 -14.28
C ARG A 39 -0.89 -6.81 -13.49
N LEU A 40 0.20 -6.66 -12.72
CA LEU A 40 0.72 -7.74 -11.87
C LEU A 40 -0.32 -8.24 -10.84
N VAL A 41 -1.04 -7.33 -10.20
CA VAL A 41 -2.08 -7.69 -9.23
C VAL A 41 -3.24 -8.42 -9.90
N SER A 42 -3.68 -7.97 -11.08
CA SER A 42 -4.74 -8.63 -11.84
C SER A 42 -4.33 -10.02 -12.29
N ASP A 43 -3.10 -10.17 -12.82
CA ASP A 43 -2.53 -11.48 -13.17
C ASP A 43 -2.55 -12.44 -11.97
N LEU A 44 -2.08 -11.98 -10.81
CA LEU A 44 -2.05 -12.80 -9.58
C LEU A 44 -3.45 -13.16 -9.09
N ALA A 45 -4.42 -12.24 -9.20
CA ALA A 45 -5.81 -12.51 -8.85
C ALA A 45 -6.40 -13.61 -9.75
N ALA A 46 -6.12 -13.56 -11.06
CA ALA A 46 -6.55 -14.56 -12.02
C ALA A 46 -5.92 -15.94 -11.75
N LEU A 47 -4.67 -15.99 -11.30
CA LEU A 47 -3.96 -17.23 -10.99
C LEU A 47 -4.45 -17.92 -9.72
N ARG A 48 -5.27 -17.27 -8.87
CA ARG A 48 -5.71 -17.86 -7.61
C ARG A 48 -6.47 -19.17 -7.80
N GLY A 49 -7.39 -19.22 -8.75
CA GLY A 49 -8.14 -20.46 -9.04
C GLY A 49 -7.20 -21.57 -9.52
N PRO A 50 -6.46 -21.35 -10.63
CA PRO A 50 -5.53 -22.34 -11.17
C PRO A 50 -4.43 -22.79 -10.19
N ALA A 51 -3.96 -21.92 -9.30
CA ALA A 51 -2.94 -22.26 -8.31
C ALA A 51 -3.44 -23.29 -7.28
N PHE A 52 -4.74 -23.31 -6.98
CA PHE A 52 -5.34 -24.27 -6.06
C PHE A 52 -5.89 -25.52 -6.78
N TYR A 53 -6.57 -25.33 -7.90
CA TYR A 53 -7.35 -26.39 -8.54
C TYR A 53 -6.75 -26.89 -9.86
N GLY A 54 -5.69 -26.23 -10.36
CA GLY A 54 -5.21 -26.45 -11.71
C GLY A 54 -6.17 -25.87 -12.76
N TYR A 55 -5.88 -26.17 -14.02
CA TYR A 55 -6.76 -25.84 -15.13
C TYR A 55 -7.76 -26.98 -15.32
N GLU A 56 -8.92 -26.85 -14.66
CA GLU A 56 -9.94 -27.91 -14.59
C GLU A 56 -10.50 -28.29 -15.96
N ARG A 57 -10.70 -27.32 -16.85
CA ARG A 57 -11.26 -27.59 -18.21
C ARG A 57 -10.29 -28.41 -19.06
N GLU A 58 -8.99 -28.20 -18.86
CA GLU A 58 -7.90 -28.85 -19.57
C GLU A 58 -7.37 -30.10 -18.84
N GLY A 59 -7.86 -30.39 -17.64
CA GLY A 59 -7.39 -31.52 -16.82
C GLY A 59 -5.94 -31.39 -16.34
N ILE A 60 -5.41 -30.17 -16.24
CA ILE A 60 -4.00 -29.93 -15.85
C ILE A 60 -3.96 -29.63 -14.35
N PRO A 61 -3.32 -30.47 -13.51
CA PRO A 61 -3.21 -30.19 -12.07
C PRO A 61 -2.28 -29.01 -11.80
N ALA A 62 -2.50 -28.32 -10.68
CA ALA A 62 -1.69 -27.16 -10.25
C ALA A 62 -0.18 -27.45 -10.22
N SER A 63 0.22 -28.64 -9.77
CA SER A 63 1.63 -29.06 -9.72
C SER A 63 2.30 -29.13 -11.10
N ARG A 64 1.53 -29.30 -12.17
CA ARG A 64 2.01 -29.26 -13.55
C ARG A 64 1.89 -27.86 -14.15
N ALA A 65 0.84 -27.12 -13.79
CA ALA A 65 0.61 -25.75 -14.25
C ALA A 65 1.65 -24.75 -13.70
N PHE A 66 2.14 -24.96 -12.48
CA PHE A 66 3.04 -24.04 -11.78
C PHE A 66 4.37 -24.72 -11.46
N THR A 67 5.43 -24.30 -12.16
CA THR A 67 6.79 -24.73 -11.83
C THR A 67 7.39 -23.86 -10.73
N GLU A 68 8.37 -24.40 -10.01
CA GLU A 68 9.12 -23.63 -9.01
C GLU A 68 9.76 -22.37 -9.63
N SER A 69 10.30 -22.48 -10.85
CA SER A 69 10.89 -21.33 -11.54
C SER A 69 9.86 -20.23 -11.84
N TYR A 70 8.63 -20.62 -12.21
CA TYR A 70 7.53 -19.68 -12.44
C TYR A 70 7.15 -18.97 -11.14
N ALA A 71 6.99 -19.73 -10.05
CA ALA A 71 6.69 -19.18 -8.73
C ALA A 71 7.78 -18.20 -8.26
N LYS A 72 9.07 -18.56 -8.42
CA LYS A 72 10.21 -17.68 -8.07
C LYS A 72 10.22 -16.38 -8.86
N ARG A 73 9.90 -16.42 -10.17
CA ARG A 73 9.79 -15.20 -10.99
C ARG A 73 8.66 -14.30 -10.54
N GLY A 74 7.49 -14.86 -10.27
CA GLY A 74 6.34 -14.13 -9.73
C GLY A 74 6.66 -13.49 -8.38
N TYR A 75 7.26 -14.27 -7.48
CA TYR A 75 7.69 -13.79 -6.16
C TYR A 75 8.65 -12.61 -6.25
N ARG A 76 9.71 -12.69 -7.07
CA ARG A 76 10.68 -11.58 -7.23
C ARG A 76 10.02 -10.29 -7.70
N ARG A 77 9.13 -10.37 -8.71
CA ARG A 77 8.39 -9.19 -9.18
C ARG A 77 7.56 -8.55 -8.06
N VAL A 78 6.90 -9.35 -7.23
CA VAL A 78 6.11 -8.84 -6.10
C VAL A 78 7.01 -8.25 -5.00
N GLU A 79 8.12 -8.90 -4.70
CA GLU A 79 9.07 -8.50 -3.66
C GLU A 79 9.67 -7.11 -3.92
N GLU A 80 9.95 -6.76 -5.18
CA GLU A 80 10.38 -5.42 -5.59
C GLU A 80 9.38 -4.35 -5.16
N TYR A 81 8.09 -4.51 -5.50
CA TYR A 81 7.04 -3.57 -5.12
C TYR A 81 6.80 -3.53 -3.61
N VAL A 82 6.82 -4.68 -2.93
CA VAL A 82 6.66 -4.72 -1.47
C VAL A 82 7.77 -3.94 -0.77
N THR A 83 9.01 -4.06 -1.26
CA THR A 83 10.17 -3.32 -0.74
C THR A 83 9.99 -1.81 -0.93
N GLU A 84 9.59 -1.39 -2.14
CA GLU A 84 9.34 0.01 -2.46
C GLU A 84 8.19 0.60 -1.63
N ILE A 85 7.07 -0.13 -1.46
CA ILE A 85 5.94 0.29 -0.63
C ILE A 85 6.37 0.43 0.83
N LYS A 86 7.10 -0.54 1.39
CA LYS A 86 7.61 -0.47 2.76
C LYS A 86 8.60 0.67 2.97
N ALA A 87 9.42 0.99 1.96
CA ALA A 87 10.33 2.13 2.00
C ALA A 87 9.55 3.46 1.99
N ALA A 88 8.54 3.56 1.11
CA ALA A 88 7.66 4.72 1.02
C ALA A 88 6.87 4.96 2.31
N ASP A 89 6.31 3.92 2.93
CA ASP A 89 5.57 4.03 4.19
C ASP A 89 6.48 4.50 5.35
N ARG A 90 7.74 4.05 5.42
CA ARG A 90 8.72 4.52 6.42
C ARG A 90 9.11 5.97 6.23
N CYS A 91 9.22 6.43 4.99
CA CYS A 91 9.58 7.82 4.66
C CYS A 91 8.38 8.78 4.84
N ALA A 92 7.16 8.29 4.59
CA ALA A 92 5.92 9.04 4.72
C ALA A 92 5.33 9.05 6.14
N ALA A 93 5.79 8.20 7.07
CA ALA A 93 5.32 8.16 8.45
C ALA A 93 5.29 9.53 9.17
N PRO A 94 6.30 10.41 9.05
CA PRO A 94 6.21 11.76 9.63
C PRO A 94 5.34 12.74 8.78
N VAL A 95 5.11 12.48 7.50
CA VAL A 95 4.38 13.38 6.58
C VAL A 95 2.88 13.10 6.55
N LEU A 96 2.47 11.83 6.60
CA LEU A 96 1.06 11.41 6.67
C LEU A 96 0.43 11.73 8.03
N ALA A 97 1.22 11.76 9.11
CA ALA A 97 0.77 12.26 10.41
C ALA A 97 0.37 13.75 10.34
N ARG A 98 1.06 14.56 9.52
CA ARG A 98 0.73 15.97 9.29
C ARG A 98 -0.47 16.19 8.39
N LEU A 99 -0.70 15.34 7.38
CA LEU A 99 -1.85 15.48 6.48
C LEU A 99 -3.17 15.01 7.11
N LYS A 100 -3.12 14.18 8.16
CA LYS A 100 -4.28 13.83 8.99
C LYS A 100 -4.59 14.85 10.07
N ALA A 101 -3.73 15.84 10.29
CA ALA A 101 -4.05 16.97 11.16
C ALA A 101 -5.00 17.92 10.41
N THR A 102 -6.29 17.84 10.73
CA THR A 102 -7.25 18.91 10.42
C THR A 102 -6.68 20.26 10.89
N PRO A 103 -6.87 21.37 10.15
CA PRO A 103 -6.37 22.70 10.54
C PRO A 103 -6.90 23.19 11.89
N ALA A 104 -7.89 22.52 12.48
CA ALA A 104 -8.39 22.79 13.83
C ALA A 104 -7.40 22.47 14.97
N GLN A 105 -6.32 21.72 14.71
CA GLN A 105 -5.32 21.36 15.75
C GLN A 105 -4.00 22.15 15.65
N LEU A 106 -3.88 23.08 14.69
CA LEU A 106 -2.68 23.92 14.51
C LEU A 106 -2.78 25.30 15.17
N LEU A 107 -3.85 25.57 15.94
CA LEU A 107 -4.01 26.78 16.74
C LEU A 107 -3.97 26.45 18.23
N THR A 108 -2.79 26.11 18.73
CA THR A 108 -2.43 26.52 20.10
C THR A 108 -1.20 27.41 20.00
N PRO A 109 -1.29 28.70 20.35
CA PRO A 109 -0.15 29.59 20.30
C PRO A 109 0.90 29.16 21.32
N GLN A 110 2.14 29.04 20.86
CA GLN A 110 3.29 29.01 21.75
C GLN A 110 3.51 30.40 22.37
N GLY A 111 3.81 30.41 23.67
CA GLY A 111 4.85 31.29 24.20
C GLY A 111 4.39 32.55 24.94
N GLY A 112 4.80 32.63 26.22
CA GLY A 112 4.80 33.85 27.04
C GLY A 112 4.77 33.48 28.53
N ARG A 113 5.87 32.97 29.13
CA ARG A 113 6.78 33.77 29.96
C ARG A 113 6.05 34.78 30.85
N GLU A 114 5.82 34.42 32.11
CA GLU A 114 6.17 35.30 33.23
C GLU A 114 6.76 34.47 34.37
N ALA A 115 7.84 35.01 34.93
CA ALA A 115 8.70 34.45 35.94
C ALA A 115 8.61 35.34 37.18
N LEU A 116 8.62 34.72 38.38
CA LEU A 116 8.79 35.35 39.70
C LEU A 116 7.72 36.43 40.03
N ILE A 117 7.34 36.76 41.26
CA ILE A 117 8.11 37.17 42.44
C ILE A 117 7.17 37.06 43.66
N ALA A 118 7.70 36.67 44.83
CA ALA A 118 7.31 36.94 46.24
C ALA A 118 5.81 36.97 46.65
N GLY A 119 5.35 36.36 47.73
CA GLY A 119 5.95 36.26 49.06
C GLY A 119 4.90 36.71 50.10
N ARG A 120 4.63 35.85 51.09
CA ARG A 120 4.31 36.18 52.50
C ARG A 120 3.34 37.37 52.74
N HIS A 121 2.10 37.07 53.16
CA HIS A 121 1.52 37.45 54.45
C HIS A 121 0.07 36.96 54.57
#